data_AF-A0A0A9F6G1-F1
#
_entry.id   AF-A0A0A9F6G1-F1
#
_cell.length_a   1.000
_cell.length_b   1.000
_cell.length_c   1.000
_cell.angle_alpha   90.00
_cell.angle_beta   90.00
_cell.angle_gamma   90.00
#
_symmetry.space_group_name_H-M   'P 1'
#
loop_
_entity.id
_entity.type
_entity.pdbx_description
1 polymer ?
#
loop_
_entity_poly.entity_id
_entity_poly.type
_entity_poly.pdbx_seq_one_letter_code
_entity_poly.pdbx_strand_id
1 'polypeptide(L)' 'MFTMERGKDILELKEFILSQAEAYEFKIGDQIFRRPGDPPLDQVIEKLQKEKRGKSKDEL' A
#
# COMPACT_ATOMS: atom_id res chain seq x y z
N MET A 1 -6.85 -20.99 4.02
CA MET A 1 -7.76 -20.81 5.18
C MET A 1 -6.96 -20.07 6.23
N PHE A 2 -7.45 -18.94 6.73
CA PHE A 2 -6.75 -18.07 7.69
C PHE A 2 -7.23 -18.42 9.11
N THR A 3 -6.35 -18.82 10.02
CA THR A 3 -6.68 -19.21 11.40
C THR A 3 -6.02 -18.25 12.38
N MET A 4 -6.83 -17.39 12.98
CA MET A 4 -6.44 -16.21 13.75
C MET A 4 -6.11 -16.56 15.22
N GLU A 5 -5.02 -17.29 15.49
CA GLU A 5 -4.59 -17.66 16.85
C GLU A 5 -3.25 -17.01 17.26
N ARG A 6 -3.37 -15.78 17.80
CA ARG A 6 -2.39 -15.09 18.68
C ARG A 6 -1.07 -14.65 18.03
N GLY A 7 -1.02 -13.37 17.64
CA GLY A 7 0.16 -12.49 17.69
C GLY A 7 1.34 -12.79 16.73
N LYS A 8 1.57 -14.06 16.37
CA LYS A 8 2.46 -14.48 15.28
C LYS A 8 1.85 -14.18 13.90
N ASP A 9 0.54 -14.11 13.80
CA ASP A 9 -0.20 -13.88 12.56
C ASP A 9 -0.03 -12.49 11.93
N ILE A 10 0.46 -11.46 12.65
CA ILE A 10 0.61 -10.13 12.05
C ILE A 10 1.66 -10.19 10.92
N LEU A 11 2.67 -11.04 11.06
CA LEU A 11 3.65 -11.30 10.00
C LEU A 11 3.01 -12.05 8.82
N GLU A 12 2.26 -13.12 9.06
CA GLU A 12 1.57 -13.87 7.99
C GLU A 12 0.49 -13.05 7.29
N LEU A 13 -0.27 -12.25 8.04
CA LEU A 13 -1.27 -11.32 7.52
C LEU A 13 -0.60 -10.22 6.69
N LYS A 14 0.55 -9.70 7.15
CA LYS A 14 1.36 -8.77 6.38
C LYS A 14 1.83 -9.40 5.08
N GLU A 15 2.41 -10.60 5.13
CA GLU A 15 2.89 -11.29 3.94
C GLU A 15 1.75 -11.63 2.97
N PHE A 16 0.60 -12.07 3.48
CA PHE A 16 -0.57 -12.38 2.65
C PHE A 16 -1.16 -11.14 1.97
N ILE A 17 -1.35 -10.05 2.72
CA ILE A 17 -1.87 -8.80 2.16
C ILE A 17 -0.87 -8.24 1.16
N LEU A 18 0.41 -8.10 1.52
CA LEU A 18 1.45 -7.56 0.63
C LEU A 18 1.81 -8.49 -0.53
N SER A 19 1.46 -9.79 -0.47
CA SER A 19 1.58 -10.71 -1.59
C SER A 19 0.58 -10.39 -2.71
N GLN A 20 -0.48 -9.64 -2.44
CA GLN A 20 -1.41 -9.20 -3.47
C GLN A 20 -0.78 -8.03 -4.23
N ALA A 21 -0.76 -8.11 -5.57
CA ALA A 21 -0.17 -7.06 -6.41
C ALA A 21 -0.81 -5.68 -6.16
N GLU A 22 -2.09 -5.66 -5.82
CA GLU A 22 -2.90 -4.46 -5.58
C GLU A 22 -2.68 -3.82 -4.20
N ALA A 23 -2.11 -4.55 -3.24
CA ALA A 23 -1.98 -4.07 -1.87
C ALA A 23 -0.68 -3.26 -1.69
N TYR A 24 -0.81 -1.94 -1.64
CA TYR A 24 0.33 -1.04 -1.43
C TYR A 24 0.67 -0.86 0.05
N GLU A 25 -0.34 -0.53 0.85
CA GLU A 25 -0.23 -0.23 2.27
C GLU A 25 -1.52 -0.70 2.96
N PHE A 26 -1.40 -1.20 4.19
CA PHE A 26 -2.56 -1.50 5.02
C PHE A 26 -2.31 -1.07 6.47
N LYS A 27 -3.38 -0.68 7.15
CA LYS A 27 -3.36 -0.15 8.52
C LYS A 27 -4.12 -1.09 9.46
N ILE A 28 -3.48 -1.47 10.56
CA ILE A 28 -4.10 -2.25 11.64
C ILE A 28 -4.00 -1.43 12.93
N GLY A 29 -5.13 -0.89 13.39
CA GLY A 29 -5.16 0.03 14.53
C GLY A 29 -4.30 1.27 14.24
N ASP A 30 -3.28 1.52 15.06
CA ASP A 30 -2.31 2.61 14.88
C ASP A 30 -1.02 2.19 14.14
N GLN A 31 -0.91 0.93 13.73
CA GLN A 31 0.26 0.43 13.00
C GLN A 31 0.03 0.43 11.50
N ILE A 32 0.99 0.98 10.75
CA ILE A 32 0.99 1.04 9.29
C ILE A 32 2.04 0.06 8.76
N PHE A 33 1.61 -0.84 7.88
CA PHE A 33 2.47 -1.83 7.25
C PHE A 33 2.57 -1.56 5.75
N ARG A 34 3.81 -1.51 5.26
CA ARG A 34 4.13 -1.35 3.84
C ARG A 34 5.16 -2.39 3.40
N ARG A 35 5.25 -2.62 2.10
CA ARG A 35 6.37 -3.31 1.48
C ARG A 35 7.68 -2.57 1.77
N PRO A 36 8.76 -3.29 2.11
CA PRO A 36 10.06 -2.68 2.32
C PRO A 36 10.55 -2.02 1.02
N GLY A 37 10.88 -0.73 1.07
CA GLY A 37 11.40 0.04 -0.06
C GLY A 37 10.36 0.92 -0.79
N ASP A 38 9.07 0.75 -0.51
CA ASP A 38 8.03 1.55 -1.16
C ASP A 38 7.80 2.92 -0.47
N PRO A 39 7.66 4.03 -1.23
CA PRO A 39 7.39 5.35 -0.68
C PRO A 39 6.01 5.47 0.00
N PRO A 40 5.73 6.56 0.72
CA PRO A 40 4.41 6.80 1.30
C PRO A 40 3.28 6.75 0.31
N LEU A 41 2.16 6.09 0.67
CA LEU A 41 0.95 6.12 -0.16
C LEU A 41 0.58 7.57 -0.50
N ASP A 42 0.70 8.46 0.47
CA ASP A 42 0.47 9.90 0.30
C ASP A 42 1.36 10.51 -0.80
N GLN A 43 2.65 10.17 -0.80
CA GLN A 43 3.59 10.62 -1.84
C GLN A 43 3.29 9.99 -3.20
N VAL A 44 2.86 8.72 -3.25
CA VAL A 44 2.47 8.06 -4.51
C VAL A 44 1.22 8.69 -5.08
N ILE A 45 0.22 8.97 -4.24
CA ILE A 45 -0.99 9.67 -4.65
C ILE A 45 -0.64 11.06 -5.16
N GLU A 46 0.23 11.81 -4.46
CA GLU A 46 0.65 13.13 -4.91
C GLU A 46 1.38 13.08 -6.26
N LYS A 47 2.27 12.11 -6.47
CA LYS A 47 2.95 11.90 -7.76
C LYS A 47 1.96 11.54 -8.87
N LEU A 48 1.05 10.59 -8.62
CA LEU A 48 0.01 10.19 -9.58
C LEU A 48 -0.91 11.36 -9.95
N GLN A 49 -1.28 12.20 -8.98
CA GLN A 49 -2.07 13.41 -9.24
C GLN A 49 -1.30 14.44 -10.05
N LYS A 50 0.00 14.64 -9.77
CA LYS A 50 0.88 15.52 -10.55
C LYS A 50 1.04 15.01 -11.99
N GLU A 51 1.25 13.72 -12.19
CA GLU A 51 1.33 13.10 -13.52
C GLU A 51 0.00 13.23 -14.29
N LYS A 52 -1.15 13.00 -13.64
CA LYS A 52 -2.46 13.23 -14.27
C LYS A 52 -2.67 14.69 -14.68
N ARG A 53 -2.26 15.65 -13.84
CA ARG A 53 -2.31 17.09 -14.18
C ARG A 53 -1.36 17.47 -15.31
N GLY A 54 -0.20 16.82 -15.41
CA GLY A 54 0.76 17.00 -16.50
C GLY A 54 0.20 16.50 -17.83
N LYS A 55 -0.29 15.25 -17.87
CA LYS A 55 -0.83 14.64 -19.10
C LYS A 55 -2.04 15.39 -19.67
N SER A 56 -2.85 16.03 -18.82
CA SER A 56 -3.98 16.84 -19.29
C SER A 56 -3.59 18.14 -19.99
N LYS A 57 -2.30 18.56 -19.97
CA LYS A 57 -1.80 19.75 -20.66
C LYS A 57 -1.15 19.45 -22.02
N ASP A 58 -0.84 18.19 -22.32
CA ASP A 58 -0.19 17.79 -23.58
C ASP A 58 -1.19 17.28 -24.64
N GLU A 59 -2.49 17.28 -24.35
CA GLU A 59 -3.58 16.89 -25.29
C GLU A 59 -4.46 18.08 -25.74
N LEU A 60 -3.95 19.32 -25.77
CA LEU A 60 -4.70 20.51 -26.21
C LEU A 60 -3.92 21.39 -27.20
#